data_AF-A0A819SKR6-F1
#
_entry.id   AF-A0A819SKR6-F1
#
_cell.length_a   1.000
_cell.length_b   1.000
_cell.length_c   1.000
_cell.angle_alpha   90.00
_cell.angle_beta   90.00
_cell.angle_gamma   90.00
#
_symmetry.space_group_name_H-M   'P 1'
#
loop_
_entity.id
_entity.type
_entity.pdbx_description
1 polymer ?
#
loop_
_entity_poly.entity_id
_entity_poly.type
_entity_poly.pdbx_seq_one_letter_code
_entity_poly.pdbx_strand_id
1 'polypeptide(L)'
;MFRKLAEVKQDQKQNPQLKHDENGRFNDKDLDRTLIGGCNHVVGAFGGQNTSDVLRNIEINGILHARKMGLYTLNEYGSFLNLKKYQSFE
;
A
#
# COMPACT_ATOMS: atom_id res chain seq x y z
N MET A 1 7.89 -26.03 9.11
CA MET A 1 6.88 -25.17 9.74
C MET A 1 6.35 -24.05 8.81
N PHE A 2 6.45 -24.21 7.47
CA PHE A 2 6.08 -23.17 6.48
C PHE A 2 5.11 -23.69 5.40
N ARG A 3 4.20 -24.59 5.75
CA ARG A 3 3.26 -25.23 4.79
C ARG A 3 1.80 -24.76 4.92
N LYS A 4 1.51 -23.68 5.65
CA LYS A 4 0.13 -23.25 5.93
C LYS A 4 -0.19 -21.77 5.72
N LEU A 5 0.64 -21.02 4.96
CA LEU A 5 0.35 -19.61 4.62
C LEU A 5 -0.19 -19.40 3.20
N ALA A 6 -0.40 -20.45 2.40
CA ALA A 6 -0.76 -20.31 0.99
C ALA A 6 -2.26 -20.43 0.68
N GLU A 7 -3.13 -20.40 1.69
CA GLU A 7 -4.57 -20.19 1.49
C GLU A 7 -4.99 -18.84 2.10
N VAL A 8 -4.30 -17.78 1.69
CA VAL A 8 -5.01 -16.51 1.55
C VAL A 8 -6.02 -16.79 0.43
N LYS A 9 -7.28 -17.03 0.79
CA LYS A 9 -8.39 -17.00 -0.17
C LYS A 9 -8.27 -15.67 -0.89
N GLN A 10 -7.71 -15.72 -2.09
CA GLN A 10 -7.76 -14.60 -3.00
C GLN A 10 -9.21 -14.50 -3.43
N ASP A 11 -10.01 -13.74 -2.68
CA ASP A 11 -11.15 -13.01 -3.25
C ASP A 11 -10.59 -11.93 -4.20
N GLN A 12 -9.71 -12.33 -5.12
CA GLN A 12 -9.40 -11.55 -6.30
C GLN A 12 -10.62 -11.67 -7.20
N LYS A 13 -11.63 -10.87 -6.87
CA LYS A 13 -12.69 -10.51 -7.80
C LYS A 13 -11.97 -10.00 -9.03
N GLN A 14 -11.90 -10.84 -10.08
CA GLN A 14 -11.14 -10.58 -11.29
C GLN A 14 -11.41 -9.16 -11.74
N ASN A 15 -10.38 -8.30 -11.66
CA ASN A 15 -10.43 -7.00 -12.29
C ASN A 15 -10.72 -7.26 -13.78
N PRO A 16 -11.77 -6.68 -14.39
CA PRO A 16 -11.97 -6.84 -15.82
C PRO A 16 -10.64 -6.49 -16.50
N GLN A 17 -10.10 -7.40 -17.31
CA GLN A 17 -8.90 -7.12 -18.08
C GLN A 17 -9.26 -5.99 -19.03
N LEU A 18 -8.91 -4.76 -18.65
CA LEU A 18 -9.13 -3.58 -19.47
C LEU A 18 -8.31 -3.76 -20.75
N LYS A 19 -9.00 -3.99 -21.86
CA LYS A 19 -8.38 -4.14 -23.17
C LYS A 19 -8.50 -2.83 -23.92
N HIS A 20 -7.43 -2.47 -24.62
CA HIS A 20 -7.46 -1.38 -25.57
C HIS A 20 -8.28 -1.78 -26.80
N ASP A 21 -9.06 -0.85 -27.32
CA ASP A 21 -9.67 -0.94 -28.64
C ASP A 21 -8.61 -0.74 -29.74
N GLU A 22 -9.03 -0.85 -31.00
CA GLU A 22 -8.17 -0.64 -32.17
C GLU A 22 -7.61 0.79 -32.26
N ASN A 23 -8.21 1.74 -31.53
CA ASN A 23 -7.78 3.14 -31.43
C ASN A 23 -6.95 3.41 -30.15
N GLY A 24 -6.63 2.38 -29.36
CA GLY A 24 -5.88 2.49 -28.10
C GLY A 24 -6.70 2.96 -26.89
N ARG A 25 -8.01 3.15 -27.02
CA ARG A 25 -8.91 3.60 -25.95
C ARG A 25 -9.48 2.43 -25.16
N PHE A 26 -9.85 2.68 -23.91
CA PHE A 26 -10.58 1.71 -23.11
C PHE A 26 -12.09 1.86 -23.33
N ASN A 27 -12.84 0.78 -23.09
CA ASN A 27 -14.29 0.87 -23.08
C ASN A 27 -14.77 1.63 -21.83
N ASP A 28 -15.52 2.71 -22.03
CA ASP A 28 -16.02 3.57 -20.95
C ASP A 28 -16.84 2.79 -19.90
N LYS A 29 -17.64 1.79 -20.32
CA LYS A 29 -18.44 0.99 -19.38
C LYS A 29 -17.57 0.10 -18.47
N ASP A 30 -16.46 -0.40 -18.99
CA ASP A 30 -15.52 -1.22 -18.21
C ASP A 30 -14.70 -0.35 -17.25
N LEU A 31 -14.38 0.88 -17.66
CA LEU A 31 -13.78 1.89 -16.79
C LEU A 31 -14.71 2.27 -15.64
N ASP A 32 -15.95 2.64 -15.94
CA ASP A 32 -16.96 3.01 -14.94
C ASP A 32 -17.14 1.89 -13.91
N ARG A 33 -17.26 0.65 -14.37
CA ARG A 33 -17.39 -0.52 -13.50
C ARG A 33 -16.18 -0.72 -12.58
N THR A 34 -14.97 -0.54 -13.12
CA THR A 34 -13.73 -0.67 -12.34
C THR A 34 -13.62 0.42 -11.29
N LEU A 35 -13.93 1.66 -11.65
CA LEU A 35 -13.89 2.81 -10.74
C LEU A 35 -14.88 2.66 -9.59
N ILE A 36 -16.15 2.36 -9.92
CA ILE A 36 -17.19 2.09 -8.92
C ILE A 36 -16.79 0.89 -8.07
N GLY A 37 -16.21 -0.14 -8.67
CA GLY A 37 -15.63 -1.28 -7.96
C GLY A 37 -14.60 -0.85 -6.92
N GLY A 38 -13.63 -0.02 -7.30
CA GLY A 38 -12.58 0.47 -6.41
C GLY A 38 -13.11 1.25 -5.21
N CYS A 39 -14.09 2.15 -5.43
CA CYS A 39 -14.67 2.95 -4.34
C CYS A 39 -15.41 2.12 -3.28
N ASN A 40 -15.93 0.95 -3.65
CA ASN A 40 -16.69 0.08 -2.76
C ASN A 40 -15.81 -0.82 -1.87
N HIS A 41 -14.50 -0.88 -2.10
CA HIS A 41 -13.58 -1.70 -1.30
C HIS A 41 -12.86 -0.84 -0.27
N VAL A 42 -13.03 -1.17 1.00
CA VAL A 42 -12.31 -0.51 2.10
C VAL A 42 -10.85 -0.95 2.09
N VAL A 43 -9.94 0.02 2.07
CA VAL A 43 -8.50 -0.22 2.15
C VAL A 43 -8.05 -0.46 3.59
N GLY A 44 -6.92 -1.16 3.76
CA GLY A 44 -6.32 -1.36 5.08
C GLY A 44 -5.90 -0.05 5.73
N ALA A 45 -6.07 0.07 7.05
CA ALA A 45 -5.65 1.25 7.80
C ALA A 45 -4.13 1.44 7.79
N PHE A 46 -3.65 2.67 7.86
CA PHE A 46 -2.21 2.89 8.10
C PHE A 46 -1.86 2.54 9.54
N GLY A 47 -0.78 1.78 9.74
CA GLY A 47 -0.35 1.39 11.07
C GLY A 47 0.73 0.31 11.07
N GLY A 48 1.29 0.07 12.25
CA GLY A 48 2.25 -1.01 12.45
C GLY A 48 1.63 -2.37 12.14
N GLN A 49 2.40 -3.26 11.51
CA GLN A 49 2.01 -4.63 11.19
C GLN A 49 0.79 -4.77 10.24
N ASN A 50 0.43 -3.73 9.49
CA ASN A 50 -0.68 -3.80 8.52
C ASN A 50 -0.22 -3.94 7.05
N THR A 51 1.07 -4.15 6.81
CA THR A 51 1.60 -4.33 5.44
C THR A 51 1.40 -5.76 4.97
N SER A 52 0.81 -5.92 3.78
CA SER A 52 0.66 -7.23 3.14
C SER A 52 2.02 -7.86 2.83
N ASP A 53 2.14 -9.18 2.94
CA ASP A 53 3.39 -9.90 2.71
C ASP A 53 3.99 -9.65 1.31
N VAL A 54 3.14 -9.43 0.30
CA VAL A 54 3.60 -9.11 -1.06
C VAL A 54 4.27 -7.74 -1.17
N LEU A 55 3.92 -6.79 -0.29
CA LEU A 55 4.47 -5.43 -0.27
C LEU A 55 5.63 -5.27 0.73
N ARG A 56 5.92 -6.28 1.55
CA ARG A 56 6.98 -6.23 2.58
C ARG A 56 8.33 -5.80 2.02
N ASN A 57 8.69 -6.29 0.83
CA ASN A 57 9.96 -5.92 0.19
C ASN A 57 10.04 -4.42 -0.12
N ILE A 58 8.93 -3.79 -0.50
CA ILE A 58 8.89 -2.36 -0.82
C ILE A 58 9.12 -1.55 0.46
N GLU A 59 8.50 -1.95 1.57
CA GLU A 59 8.67 -1.28 2.86
C GLU A 59 10.10 -1.38 3.38
N ILE A 60 10.73 -2.56 3.31
CA ILE A 60 12.14 -2.74 3.68
C ILE A 60 13.03 -1.83 2.82
N ASN A 61 12.79 -1.77 1.51
CA ASN A 61 13.55 -0.88 0.62
C ASN A 61 13.34 0.59 0.97
N GLY A 62 12.14 1.00 1.35
CA GLY A 62 11.87 2.36 1.83
C GLY A 62 12.70 2.72 3.07
N ILE A 63 12.78 1.82 4.05
CA ILE A 63 13.60 2.01 5.26
C ILE A 63 15.09 2.10 4.91
N LEU A 64 15.59 1.21 4.04
CA LEU A 64 16.99 1.22 3.60
C LEU A 64 17.34 2.50 2.83
N HIS A 65 16.43 2.97 1.99
CA HIS A 65 16.60 4.20 1.22
C HIS A 65 16.65 5.43 2.14
N ALA A 66 15.72 5.53 3.10
CA ALA A 66 15.72 6.60 4.10
C ALA A 66 17.04 6.66 4.89
N ARG A 67 17.60 5.50 5.26
CA ARG A 67 18.91 5.41 5.92
C ARG A 67 20.05 5.86 5.01
N LYS A 68 20.03 5.46 3.74
CA LYS A 68 21.06 5.85 2.76
C LYS A 68 21.05 7.36 2.48
N MET A 69 19.87 7.98 2.47
CA MET A 69 19.73 9.43 2.30
C MET A 69 20.11 10.23 3.55
N GLY A 70 20.22 9.59 4.71
CA GLY A 70 20.51 10.30 5.98
C GLY A 70 19.35 11.17 6.45
N LEU A 71 18.10 10.68 6.33
CA LEU A 71 16.93 11.41 6.82
C LEU A 71 16.93 11.55 8.36
N TYR A 72 16.20 12.56 8.84
CA TYR A 72 15.99 12.84 10.26
C TYR A 72 15.29 11.70 11.01
N THR A 73 15.53 11.61 12.32
CA THR A 73 14.78 10.73 13.22
C THR A 73 13.33 11.20 13.40
N LEU A 74 12.46 10.32 13.91
CA LEU A 74 11.04 10.64 14.14
C LEU A 74 10.86 11.86 15.04
N ASN A 75 11.66 11.97 16.12
CA ASN A 75 11.57 13.09 17.06
C ASN A 75 12.12 14.40 16.47
N GLU A 76 13.14 14.34 15.61
CA GLU A 76 13.65 15.52 14.89
C GLU A 76 12.63 16.02 13.88
N TYR A 77 12.02 15.10 13.11
CA TYR A 77 10.95 15.43 12.17
C TYR A 77 9.72 16.02 12.88
N GLY A 78 9.32 15.43 14.01
CA GLY A 78 8.25 15.98 14.84
C GLY A 78 8.57 17.39 15.34
N SER A 79 9.80 17.64 15.79
CA SER A 79 10.22 18.97 16.26
C SER A 79 10.22 20.01 15.15
N PHE A 80 10.64 19.62 13.94
CA PHE A 80 10.57 20.47 12.75
C PHE A 80 9.12 20.89 12.43
N LEU A 81 8.15 20.01 12.69
CA LEU A 81 6.72 20.29 12.57
C LEU A 81 6.09 20.93 13.81
N ASN A 82 6.89 21.32 14.82
CA ASN A 82 6.42 21.83 16.12
C ASN A 82 5.50 20.86 16.89
N LEU A 83 5.72 19.55 16.75
CA LEU A 83 5.03 18.49 17.48
C LEU A 83 5.79 18.11 18.75
N LYS A 84 5.07 17.60 19.76
CA LYS A 84 5.66 17.08 20.99
C LYS A 84 6.50 15.83 20.68
N LYS A 85 7.75 15.83 21.16
CA LYS A 85 8.64 14.66 21.08
C LYS A 85 8.07 13.49 21.89
N TYR A 86 8.20 12.29 21.36
CA TYR A 86 7.96 11.05 22.08
C TYR A 86 9.06 10.83 23.12
N GLN A 87 8.66 10.48 24.35
CA GLN A 87 9.56 10.17 25.47
C GLN A 87 9.73 8.66 25.67
N SER A 88 8.71 7.88 25.30
CA SER A 88 8.64 6.42 25.35
C SER A 88 8.09 5.88 24.03
N PHE A 89 8.25 4.57 23.82
CA PHE A 89 7.62 3.83 22.70
C PHE A 89 6.20 3.35 23.03
N GLU A 90 5.82 3.40 24.31
CA GLU A 90 4.48 3.18 24.87
C GLU A 90 3.67 4.47 24.79
#